data_AF-A0AAD7MGB6-F1
#
_entry.id   AF-A0AAD7MGB6-F1
#
_cell.length_a   1.000
_cell.length_b   1.000
_cell.length_c   1.000
_cell.angle_alpha   90.00
_cell.angle_beta   90.00
_cell.angle_gamma   90.00
#
_symmetry.space_group_name_H-M   'P 1'
#
loop_
_entity.id
_entity.type
_entity.pdbx_description
1 polymer ?
#
loop_
_entity_poly.entity_id
_entity_poly.type
_entity_poly.pdbx_seq_one_letter_code
_entity_poly.pdbx_strand_id
1 'polypeptide(L)'
;MALLRQTRSIVSGSAALIMVSDLEFVPGDLDIYTPLSQEEPALAIVQRNMGFETVSSWMPRGYSNNAAICKVHRLVKGRKSVNVIIVQGEDPTAAVFHFHSTVVMNYLSAFGLYCAYPSLTLSDTGVMNLPVVLRDVRARTNAEDCYEKYRTRGVTMVNDVRKLSGHARHECRRDAECPHTLRSTVDELGLHAEILEPTGAEAEYLARHRYATIWMLGGPMCGARGTYFSNFVASIKACEITVSKAS
;
A
#
# COMPACT_ATOMS: atom_id res chain seq x y z
N MET A 1 11.56 12.19 -7.85
CA MET A 1 11.41 11.12 -8.86
C MET A 1 12.70 10.34 -9.15
N ALA A 2 13.89 10.97 -9.24
CA ALA A 2 15.14 10.27 -9.56
C ALA A 2 15.45 9.06 -8.65
N LEU A 3 15.29 9.19 -7.32
CA LEU A 3 15.41 8.08 -6.37
C LEU A 3 14.51 6.91 -6.78
N LEU A 4 13.19 7.13 -6.80
CA LEU A 4 12.18 6.11 -7.11
C LEU A 4 12.46 5.40 -8.45
N ARG A 5 12.93 6.16 -9.44
CA ARG A 5 13.24 5.64 -10.77
C ARG A 5 14.48 4.75 -10.78
N GLN A 6 15.56 5.19 -10.11
CA GLN A 6 16.83 4.48 -10.07
C GLN A 6 16.77 3.22 -9.18
N THR A 7 16.00 3.27 -8.10
CA THR A 7 15.95 2.20 -7.09
C THR A 7 14.67 1.38 -7.17
N ARG A 8 13.80 1.68 -8.14
CA ARG A 8 12.47 1.07 -8.31
C ARG A 8 11.64 1.14 -7.03
N SER A 9 11.88 2.17 -6.22
CA SER A 9 11.17 2.38 -4.97
C SER A 9 9.84 3.07 -5.22
N ILE A 10 8.93 2.96 -4.25
CA ILE A 10 7.68 3.72 -4.21
C ILE A 10 7.58 4.48 -2.89
N VAL A 11 6.85 5.59 -2.89
CA VAL A 11 6.42 6.28 -1.67
C VAL A 11 5.00 5.82 -1.33
N SER A 12 4.72 5.51 -0.07
CA SER A 12 3.36 5.16 0.38
C SER A 12 3.06 5.79 1.75
N GLY A 13 2.08 5.26 2.47
CA GLY A 13 1.65 5.78 3.75
C GLY A 13 1.01 7.16 3.65
N SER A 14 1.23 8.00 4.67
CA SER A 14 0.52 9.27 4.77
C SER A 14 0.95 10.32 3.74
N ALA A 15 2.16 10.20 3.20
CA ALA A 15 2.64 11.08 2.13
C ALA A 15 1.95 10.78 0.78
N ALA A 16 1.64 9.52 0.49
CA ALA A 16 0.87 9.17 -0.70
C ALA A 16 -0.61 9.54 -0.55
N LEU A 17 -1.19 9.37 0.66
CA LEU A 17 -2.59 9.74 0.91
C LEU A 17 -2.90 11.19 0.55
N ILE A 18 -2.10 12.15 1.02
CA ILE A 18 -2.32 13.59 0.74
C ILE A 18 -2.19 13.96 -0.75
N MET A 19 -1.64 13.08 -1.58
CA MET A 19 -1.56 13.30 -3.03
C MET A 19 -2.84 12.87 -3.75
N VAL A 20 -3.69 12.09 -3.08
CA VAL A 20 -4.94 11.56 -3.66
C VAL A 20 -6.17 12.23 -3.05
N SER A 21 -6.13 12.57 -1.76
CA SER A 21 -7.29 13.11 -1.03
C SER A 21 -7.21 14.62 -0.82
N ASP A 22 -8.35 15.23 -0.49
CA ASP A 22 -8.47 16.65 -0.15
C ASP A 22 -8.20 16.92 1.35
N LEU A 23 -7.59 15.95 2.05
CA LEU A 23 -7.33 16.03 3.49
C LEU A 23 -6.25 17.06 3.82
N GLU A 24 -6.56 17.97 4.74
CA GLU A 24 -5.62 18.99 5.20
C GLU A 24 -4.83 18.52 6.43
N PHE A 25 -3.76 17.75 6.20
CA PHE A 25 -2.79 17.44 7.25
C PHE A 25 -1.35 17.39 6.72
N VAL A 26 -0.39 17.59 7.62
CA VAL A 26 1.04 17.45 7.31
C VAL A 26 1.50 16.02 7.60
N PRO A 27 2.01 15.24 6.62
CA PRO A 27 2.62 13.94 6.87
C PRO A 27 3.78 14.05 7.86
N GLY A 28 3.88 13.09 8.79
CA GLY A 28 4.91 13.11 9.83
C GLY A 28 6.26 12.64 9.29
N ASP A 29 6.25 11.49 8.62
CA ASP A 29 7.39 10.84 8.00
C ASP A 29 7.11 10.52 6.52
N LEU A 30 8.20 10.30 5.78
CA LEU A 30 8.16 9.81 4.40
C LEU A 30 8.55 8.33 4.37
N ASP A 31 7.62 7.48 3.98
CA ASP A 31 7.84 6.04 3.85
C ASP A 31 8.20 5.67 2.40
N ILE A 32 9.41 5.14 2.20
CA ILE A 32 9.94 4.73 0.91
C ILE A 32 10.11 3.21 0.92
N TYR A 33 9.31 2.51 0.13
CA TYR A 33 9.37 1.06 -0.03
C TYR A 33 10.33 0.71 -1.15
N THR A 34 11.31 -0.14 -0.86
CA THR A 34 12.45 -0.40 -1.73
C THR A 34 12.68 -1.90 -1.86
N PRO A 35 12.80 -2.46 -3.09
CA PRO A 35 13.24 -3.84 -3.31
C PRO A 35 14.53 -4.17 -2.56
N LEU A 36 14.66 -5.38 -2.01
CA LEU A 36 15.86 -5.81 -1.29
C LEU A 36 17.14 -5.65 -2.13
N SER A 37 17.06 -5.91 -3.43
CA SER A 37 18.18 -5.74 -4.37
C SER A 37 18.61 -4.28 -4.58
N GLN A 38 17.85 -3.32 -4.03
CA GLN A 38 18.05 -1.87 -4.17
C GLN A 38 18.27 -1.17 -2.82
N GLU A 39 18.45 -1.93 -1.72
CA GLU A 39 18.70 -1.38 -0.37
C GLU A 39 19.89 -0.41 -0.38
N GLU A 40 21.08 -0.87 -0.78
CA GLU A 40 22.31 -0.05 -0.78
C GLU A 40 22.22 1.18 -1.71
N PRO A 41 21.80 1.07 -2.98
CA PRO A 41 21.57 2.24 -3.83
C PRO A 41 20.62 3.27 -3.24
N ALA A 42 19.49 2.83 -2.66
CA ALA A 42 18.51 3.74 -2.08
C ALA A 42 19.06 4.46 -0.86
N LEU A 43 19.72 3.74 0.05
CA LEU A 43 20.36 4.35 1.21
C LEU A 43 21.44 5.35 0.78
N ALA A 44 22.29 4.99 -0.19
CA ALA A 44 23.33 5.87 -0.70
C ALA A 44 22.75 7.18 -1.26
N ILE A 45 21.65 7.14 -2.02
CA ILE A 45 21.01 8.35 -2.55
C ILE A 45 20.41 9.19 -1.41
N VAL A 46 19.68 8.57 -0.48
CA VAL A 46 19.04 9.29 0.65
C VAL A 46 20.10 9.92 1.57
N GLN A 47 21.22 9.23 1.80
CA GLN A 47 22.29 9.73 2.65
C GLN A 47 23.15 10.78 1.95
N ARG A 48 23.76 10.42 0.81
CA ARG A 48 24.77 11.26 0.16
C ARG A 48 24.16 12.42 -0.61
N ASN A 49 23.04 12.20 -1.29
CA ASN A 49 22.45 13.22 -2.15
C ASN A 49 21.41 14.07 -1.41
N MET A 50 20.69 13.49 -0.44
CA MET A 50 19.67 14.22 0.32
C MET A 50 20.15 14.66 1.71
N GLY A 51 21.28 14.15 2.20
CA GLY A 51 21.90 14.56 3.46
C GLY A 51 21.14 14.08 4.70
N PHE A 52 20.49 12.91 4.63
CA PHE A 52 19.88 12.26 5.79
C PHE A 52 20.87 11.29 6.44
N GLU A 53 20.78 11.14 7.75
CA GLU A 53 21.63 10.24 8.52
C GLU A 53 20.82 9.08 9.09
N THR A 54 21.35 7.86 8.99
CA THR A 54 20.69 6.68 9.58
C THR A 54 20.83 6.72 11.09
N VAL A 55 19.69 6.79 11.78
CA VAL A 55 19.64 6.79 13.25
C VAL A 55 19.31 5.43 13.83
N SER A 56 18.57 4.60 13.08
CA SER A 56 18.30 3.23 13.48
C SER A 56 18.01 2.35 12.28
N SER A 57 18.28 1.06 12.45
CA SER A 57 17.94 0.02 11.49
C SER A 57 17.49 -1.20 12.27
N TRP A 58 16.33 -1.74 11.91
CA TRP A 58 15.79 -2.90 12.59
C TRP A 58 15.13 -3.84 11.61
N MET A 59 15.24 -5.13 11.91
CA MET A 59 14.35 -6.12 11.34
C MET A 59 13.05 -6.08 12.14
N PRO A 60 11.91 -5.84 11.52
CA PRO A 60 10.66 -5.76 12.25
C PRO A 60 10.27 -7.15 12.81
N ARG A 61 10.75 -7.45 14.02
CA ARG A 61 10.23 -8.54 14.87
C ARG A 61 8.86 -8.12 15.38
N GLY A 62 7.87 -8.07 14.49
CA GLY A 62 6.55 -7.51 14.80
C GLY A 62 5.75 -6.93 13.64
N TYR A 63 6.31 -6.79 12.42
CA TYR A 63 5.46 -6.80 11.22
C TYR A 63 5.06 -8.24 10.91
N SER A 64 4.57 -8.98 11.91
CA SER A 64 3.97 -10.31 11.71
C SER A 64 2.98 -10.28 10.55
N ASN A 65 2.32 -9.14 10.34
CA ASN A 65 1.28 -8.89 9.36
C ASN A 65 1.72 -8.61 7.91
N ASN A 66 3.00 -8.27 7.69
CA ASN A 66 3.50 -7.94 6.36
C ASN A 66 4.77 -8.74 6.09
N ALA A 67 4.58 -9.99 5.63
CA ALA A 67 5.67 -10.89 5.28
C ALA A 67 6.58 -10.31 4.18
N ALA A 68 6.11 -9.30 3.44
CA ALA A 68 6.92 -8.62 2.44
C ALA A 68 7.97 -7.68 3.05
N ILE A 69 7.88 -7.21 4.31
CA ILE A 69 8.89 -6.28 4.87
C ILE A 69 10.02 -7.03 5.59
N CYS A 70 11.25 -6.87 5.12
CA CYS A 70 12.43 -7.52 5.69
C CYS A 70 13.16 -6.63 6.73
N LYS A 71 13.23 -5.33 6.47
CA LYS A 71 14.07 -4.40 7.24
C LYS A 71 13.53 -2.98 7.12
N VAL A 72 13.73 -2.15 8.14
CA VAL A 72 13.42 -0.73 8.10
C VAL A 72 14.65 0.05 8.55
N HIS A 73 15.05 1.04 7.75
CA HIS A 73 16.03 2.05 8.12
C HIS A 73 15.30 3.36 8.38
N ARG A 74 15.46 3.92 9.57
CA ARG A 74 15.00 5.27 9.88
C ARG A 74 16.16 6.23 9.72
N LEU A 75 15.96 7.24 8.90
CA LEU A 75 16.92 8.30 8.64
C LEU A 75 16.32 9.66 9.01
N VAL A 76 17.15 10.59 9.46
CA VAL A 76 16.71 11.94 9.87
C VAL A 76 17.57 13.03 9.27
N LYS A 77 16.96 14.21 9.09
CA LYS A 77 17.64 15.46 8.73
C LYS A 77 16.95 16.62 9.44
N GLY A 78 17.54 17.09 10.54
CA GLY A 78 16.90 18.05 11.43
C GLY A 78 15.59 17.48 12.00
N ARG A 79 14.46 18.15 11.74
CA ARG A 79 13.12 17.71 12.17
C ARG A 79 12.41 16.77 11.18
N LYS A 80 13.02 16.46 10.04
CA LYS A 80 12.45 15.59 9.01
C LYS A 80 12.92 14.15 9.22
N SER A 81 12.03 13.18 9.01
CA SER A 81 12.37 11.76 9.03
C SER A 81 11.89 11.04 7.77
N VAL A 82 12.70 10.07 7.33
CA VAL A 82 12.43 9.18 6.21
C VAL A 82 12.61 7.75 6.71
N ASN A 83 11.65 6.88 6.42
CA ASN A 83 11.80 5.44 6.59
C ASN A 83 12.08 4.82 5.22
N VAL A 84 13.23 4.17 5.07
CA VAL A 84 13.50 3.30 3.92
C VAL A 84 13.14 1.88 4.35
N ILE A 85 12.03 1.39 3.83
CA ILE A 85 11.41 0.12 4.16
C ILE A 85 11.80 -0.89 3.07
N ILE A 86 12.61 -1.87 3.46
CA ILE A 86 13.12 -2.88 2.56
C ILE A 86 12.13 -4.03 2.45
N VAL A 87 11.73 -4.33 1.22
CA VAL A 87 10.76 -5.38 0.90
C VAL A 87 11.42 -6.60 0.25
N GLN A 88 10.85 -7.78 0.51
CA GLN A 88 11.25 -9.03 -0.11
C GLN A 88 10.81 -9.05 -1.57
N GLY A 89 11.72 -9.45 -2.45
CA GLY A 89 11.45 -9.52 -3.89
C GLY A 89 11.66 -8.19 -4.61
N GLU A 90 11.18 -8.14 -5.84
CA GLU A 90 11.44 -7.05 -6.79
C GLU A 90 10.29 -6.05 -6.90
N ASP A 91 9.09 -6.41 -6.42
CA ASP A 91 7.90 -5.55 -6.43
C ASP A 91 7.66 -4.96 -5.02
N PRO A 92 7.90 -3.65 -4.82
CA PRO A 92 7.68 -3.02 -3.53
C PRO A 92 6.20 -2.78 -3.22
N THR A 93 5.31 -2.90 -4.20
CA THR A 93 3.88 -2.63 -4.01
C THR A 93 3.20 -3.68 -3.13
N ALA A 94 3.73 -4.90 -3.07
CA ALA A 94 3.25 -5.99 -2.21
C ALA A 94 3.00 -5.55 -0.77
N ALA A 95 3.97 -4.81 -0.20
CA ALA A 95 3.92 -4.37 1.18
C ALA A 95 2.77 -3.38 1.45
N VAL A 96 2.34 -2.61 0.45
CA VAL A 96 1.25 -1.63 0.59
C VAL A 96 -0.09 -2.33 0.83
N PHE A 97 -0.33 -3.46 0.17
CA PHE A 97 -1.62 -4.18 0.29
C PHE A 97 -1.74 -5.04 1.54
N HIS A 98 -0.67 -5.12 2.35
CA HIS A 98 -0.69 -5.69 3.69
C HIS A 98 -1.08 -4.69 4.78
N PHE A 99 -1.38 -3.43 4.43
CA PHE A 99 -1.76 -2.44 5.43
C PHE A 99 -3.08 -2.79 6.15
N HIS A 100 -3.19 -2.27 7.38
CA HIS A 100 -4.32 -2.46 8.29
C HIS A 100 -5.59 -1.72 7.85
N SER A 101 -5.52 -0.82 6.86
CA SER A 101 -6.67 -0.10 6.32
C SER A 101 -6.47 0.33 4.87
N THR A 102 -7.58 0.56 4.15
CA THR A 102 -7.57 1.00 2.75
C THR A 102 -7.02 2.41 2.55
N VAL A 103 -7.05 3.24 3.60
CA VAL A 103 -6.59 4.65 3.59
C VAL A 103 -5.16 4.81 3.09
N VAL A 104 -4.32 3.84 3.41
CA VAL A 104 -2.89 3.86 3.06
C VAL A 104 -2.53 2.91 1.93
N MET A 105 -3.52 2.32 1.25
CA MET A 105 -3.30 1.45 0.09
C MET A 105 -3.12 2.25 -1.20
N ASN A 106 -2.30 3.29 -1.12
CA ASN A 106 -1.99 4.24 -2.18
C ASN A 106 -0.47 4.36 -2.28
N TYR A 107 0.06 4.55 -3.48
CA TYR A 107 1.50 4.76 -3.64
C TYR A 107 1.84 5.66 -4.81
N LEU A 108 2.95 6.36 -4.68
CA LEU A 108 3.59 7.12 -5.73
C LEU A 108 4.84 6.37 -6.21
N SER A 109 4.85 6.00 -7.48
CA SER A 109 6.03 5.45 -8.15
C SER A 109 6.80 6.55 -8.89
N ALA A 110 7.88 6.16 -9.58
CA ALA A 110 8.56 7.05 -10.50
C ALA A 110 7.68 7.50 -11.68
N PHE A 111 6.68 6.72 -12.08
CA PHE A 111 5.90 6.92 -13.31
C PHE A 111 4.50 7.48 -13.06
N GLY A 112 4.00 7.36 -11.85
CA GLY A 112 2.64 7.80 -11.54
C GLY A 112 2.19 7.43 -10.14
N LEU A 113 1.02 7.94 -9.82
CA LEU A 113 0.27 7.68 -8.59
C LEU A 113 -0.71 6.53 -8.82
N TYR A 114 -0.83 5.67 -7.81
CA TYR A 114 -1.84 4.62 -7.75
C TYR A 114 -2.67 4.75 -6.48
N CYS A 115 -3.99 4.62 -6.63
CA CYS A 115 -4.94 4.54 -5.53
C CYS A 115 -5.81 3.29 -5.68
N ALA A 116 -5.75 2.40 -4.69
CA ALA A 116 -6.45 1.12 -4.76
C ALA A 116 -7.97 1.25 -4.56
N TYR A 117 -8.41 2.24 -3.78
CA TYR A 117 -9.81 2.45 -3.45
C TYR A 117 -10.16 3.93 -3.64
N PRO A 118 -10.26 4.40 -4.90
CA PRO A 118 -10.47 5.81 -5.19
C PRO A 118 -11.77 6.35 -4.62
N SER A 119 -12.88 5.61 -4.76
CA SER A 119 -14.18 5.94 -4.18
C SER A 119 -14.10 6.22 -2.67
N LEU A 120 -13.41 5.36 -1.93
CA LEU A 120 -13.22 5.51 -0.48
C LEU A 120 -12.25 6.64 -0.14
N THR A 121 -11.10 6.69 -0.83
CA THR A 121 -10.02 7.65 -0.54
C THR A 121 -10.45 9.08 -0.83
N LEU A 122 -11.16 9.30 -1.94
CA LEU A 122 -11.67 10.62 -2.34
C LEU A 122 -12.89 11.05 -1.52
N SER A 123 -13.56 10.13 -0.83
CA SER A 123 -14.64 10.43 0.12
C SER A 123 -14.15 10.42 1.57
N ASP A 124 -12.83 10.57 1.79
CA ASP A 124 -12.18 10.56 3.11
C ASP A 124 -12.64 9.41 4.01
N THR A 125 -12.80 8.23 3.43
CA THR A 125 -13.32 7.03 4.11
C THR A 125 -12.29 5.91 4.07
N GLY A 126 -12.14 5.22 5.20
CA GLY A 126 -11.20 4.12 5.36
C GLY A 126 -11.87 2.85 5.84
N VAL A 127 -11.60 1.71 5.21
CA VAL A 127 -12.05 0.40 5.68
C VAL A 127 -10.89 -0.32 6.34
N MET A 128 -11.11 -0.89 7.52
CA MET A 128 -10.11 -1.71 8.21
C MET A 128 -9.96 -3.08 7.54
N ASN A 129 -8.71 -3.49 7.34
CA ASN A 129 -8.33 -4.84 6.94
C ASN A 129 -8.40 -5.76 8.16
N LEU A 130 -9.61 -6.17 8.54
CA LEU A 130 -9.88 -6.90 9.79
C LEU A 130 -8.99 -8.13 10.02
N PRO A 131 -8.71 -9.01 9.04
CA PRO A 131 -7.80 -10.13 9.26
C PRO A 131 -6.40 -9.71 9.69
N VAL A 132 -5.90 -8.60 9.16
CA VAL A 132 -4.61 -8.02 9.57
C VAL A 132 -4.70 -7.48 11.01
N VAL A 133 -5.81 -6.82 11.37
CA VAL A 133 -6.02 -6.27 12.71
C VAL A 133 -6.16 -7.36 13.76
N LEU A 134 -6.96 -8.39 13.49
CA LEU A 134 -7.37 -9.37 14.50
C LEU A 134 -6.33 -10.46 14.79
N ARG A 135 -5.24 -10.51 14.02
CA ARG A 135 -4.26 -11.60 14.00
C ARG A 135 -3.50 -11.79 15.32
N ASP A 136 -3.08 -10.70 15.96
CA ASP A 136 -2.41 -10.73 17.28
C ASP A 136 -2.61 -9.42 18.05
N VAL A 137 -2.20 -9.38 19.34
CA VAL A 137 -2.39 -8.21 20.21
C VAL A 137 -1.63 -6.99 19.73
N ARG A 138 -0.40 -7.13 19.21
CA ARG A 138 0.41 -6.00 18.73
C ARG A 138 -0.17 -5.44 17.43
N ALA A 139 -0.66 -6.32 16.56
CA ALA A 139 -1.38 -5.96 15.36
C ALA A 139 -2.61 -5.10 15.67
N ARG A 140 -3.34 -5.43 16.74
CA ARG A 140 -4.49 -4.65 17.22
C ARG A 140 -4.06 -3.28 17.70
N THR A 141 -3.08 -3.18 18.60
CA THR A 141 -2.60 -1.88 19.10
C THR A 141 -2.11 -0.98 17.97
N ASN A 142 -1.29 -1.52 17.05
CA ASN A 142 -0.82 -0.75 15.89
C ASN A 142 -1.98 -0.29 15.00
N ALA A 143 -2.99 -1.14 14.81
CA ALA A 143 -4.17 -0.81 14.02
C ALA A 143 -5.07 0.23 14.70
N GLU A 144 -5.21 0.18 16.03
CA GLU A 144 -5.92 1.17 16.84
C GLU A 144 -5.23 2.54 16.79
N ASP A 145 -3.90 2.57 16.96
CA ASP A 145 -3.11 3.79 16.83
C ASP A 145 -3.25 4.39 15.43
N CYS A 146 -3.21 3.55 14.39
CA CYS A 146 -3.41 4.01 13.02
C CYS A 146 -4.85 4.47 12.76
N TYR A 147 -5.84 3.78 13.32
CA TYR A 147 -7.25 4.15 13.25
C TYR A 147 -7.45 5.55 13.85
N GLU A 148 -6.96 5.79 15.06
CA GLU A 148 -7.07 7.10 15.71
C GLU A 148 -6.26 8.18 14.99
N LYS A 149 -5.07 7.84 14.48
CA LYS A 149 -4.24 8.75 13.67
C LYS A 149 -4.99 9.27 12.44
N TYR A 150 -5.70 8.42 11.69
CA TYR A 150 -6.42 8.87 10.50
C TYR A 150 -7.78 9.48 10.82
N ARG A 151 -8.46 9.01 11.88
CA ARG A 151 -9.70 9.63 12.38
C ARG A 151 -9.48 11.10 12.78
N THR A 152 -8.39 11.39 13.49
CA THR A 152 -8.01 12.76 13.88
C THR A 152 -7.59 13.65 12.70
N ARG A 153 -7.33 13.06 11.52
CA ARG A 153 -7.03 13.76 10.27
C ARG A 153 -8.24 13.97 9.37
N GLY A 154 -9.45 13.65 9.85
CA GLY A 154 -10.70 13.84 9.10
C GLY A 154 -11.22 12.58 8.39
N VAL A 155 -10.54 11.45 8.49
CA VAL A 155 -10.98 10.21 7.82
C VAL A 155 -12.10 9.53 8.60
N THR A 156 -13.20 9.21 7.91
CA THR A 156 -14.25 8.33 8.43
C THR A 156 -13.77 6.87 8.37
N MET A 157 -13.31 6.35 9.50
CA MET A 157 -12.84 4.98 9.60
C MET A 157 -13.99 4.02 9.93
N VAL A 158 -14.15 2.96 9.14
CA VAL A 158 -15.11 1.88 9.38
C VAL A 158 -14.40 0.54 9.50
N ASN A 159 -14.87 -0.27 10.44
CA ASN A 159 -14.36 -1.64 10.64
C ASN A 159 -15.22 -2.71 9.95
N ASP A 160 -16.25 -2.30 9.22
CA ASP A 160 -17.21 -3.17 8.58
C ASP A 160 -17.78 -2.46 7.36
N VAL A 161 -17.60 -3.06 6.17
CA VAL A 161 -18.07 -2.48 4.92
C VAL A 161 -19.58 -2.32 4.86
N ARG A 162 -20.33 -3.05 5.70
CA ARG A 162 -21.79 -2.89 5.83
C ARG A 162 -22.20 -1.53 6.37
N LYS A 163 -21.26 -0.80 6.99
CA LYS A 163 -21.46 0.55 7.51
C LYS A 163 -21.19 1.64 6.46
N LEU A 164 -20.69 1.27 5.28
CA LEU A 164 -20.49 2.24 4.19
C LEU A 164 -21.84 2.72 3.65
N SER A 165 -21.91 4.01 3.33
CA SER A 165 -23.05 4.57 2.62
C SER A 165 -23.23 3.88 1.27
N GLY A 166 -24.44 3.39 0.98
CA GLY A 166 -24.73 2.70 -0.28
C GLY A 166 -24.53 1.18 -0.25
N HIS A 167 -24.04 0.60 0.87
CA HIS A 167 -23.85 -0.86 0.98
C HIS A 167 -25.15 -1.67 0.77
N ALA A 168 -26.33 -1.07 0.90
CA ALA A 168 -27.60 -1.75 0.58
C ALA A 168 -27.67 -2.28 -0.86
N ARG A 169 -26.89 -1.71 -1.79
CA ARG A 169 -26.80 -2.13 -3.20
C ARG A 169 -25.53 -2.91 -3.51
N HIS A 170 -24.84 -3.38 -2.49
CA HIS A 170 -23.54 -4.01 -2.61
C HIS A 170 -23.58 -5.37 -3.32
N GLU A 171 -22.72 -5.56 -4.32
CA GLU A 171 -22.48 -6.86 -4.95
C GLU A 171 -21.20 -7.50 -4.39
N CYS A 172 -21.38 -8.53 -3.56
CA CYS A 172 -20.27 -9.26 -2.94
C CYS A 172 -19.32 -9.85 -4.01
N ARG A 173 -18.01 -9.63 -3.83
CA ARG A 173 -16.91 -10.04 -4.74
C ARG A 173 -16.84 -9.30 -6.07
N ARG A 174 -17.69 -8.30 -6.29
CA ARG A 174 -17.69 -7.47 -7.51
C ARG A 174 -17.33 -6.03 -7.21
N ASP A 175 -17.94 -5.43 -6.20
CA ASP A 175 -17.68 -4.03 -5.86
C ASP A 175 -16.24 -3.84 -5.40
N ALA A 176 -15.64 -2.71 -5.77
CA ALA A 176 -14.25 -2.39 -5.48
C ALA A 176 -13.94 -2.40 -3.97
N GLU A 177 -14.91 -1.98 -3.15
CA GLU A 177 -14.83 -1.86 -1.70
C GLU A 177 -15.18 -3.16 -0.97
N CYS A 178 -15.64 -4.20 -1.69
CA CYS A 178 -15.91 -5.49 -1.07
C CYS A 178 -14.60 -6.04 -0.48
N PRO A 179 -14.58 -6.49 0.78
CA PRO A 179 -13.41 -7.14 1.33
C PRO A 179 -13.07 -8.46 0.62
N HIS A 180 -14.01 -9.02 -0.14
CA HIS A 180 -13.90 -10.31 -0.83
C HIS A 180 -13.72 -10.17 -2.35
N THR A 181 -13.66 -8.95 -2.87
CA THR A 181 -13.27 -8.74 -4.26
C THR A 181 -11.78 -9.00 -4.39
N LEU A 182 -11.41 -9.85 -5.35
CA LEU A 182 -10.02 -10.05 -5.71
C LEU A 182 -9.58 -8.85 -6.56
N ARG A 183 -8.63 -8.08 -6.04
CA ARG A 183 -8.14 -6.85 -6.64
C ARG A 183 -6.74 -7.03 -7.18
N SER A 184 -6.33 -6.22 -8.14
CA SER A 184 -4.96 -6.18 -8.64
C SER A 184 -4.53 -4.78 -9.04
N THR A 185 -3.22 -4.54 -9.06
CA THR A 185 -2.60 -3.26 -9.52
C THR A 185 -2.76 -3.02 -11.03
N VAL A 186 -3.45 -3.93 -11.73
CA VAL A 186 -3.75 -3.83 -13.16
C VAL A 186 -5.25 -4.01 -13.43
N ASP A 187 -6.10 -3.99 -12.39
CA ASP A 187 -7.56 -4.00 -12.54
C ASP A 187 -8.09 -2.60 -12.90
N GLU A 188 -9.33 -2.53 -13.37
CA GLU A 188 -9.99 -1.27 -13.74
C GLU A 188 -10.64 -0.56 -12.53
N LEU A 189 -10.53 -1.15 -11.34
CA LEU A 189 -11.19 -0.66 -10.12
C LEU A 189 -10.28 0.29 -9.32
N GLY A 190 -8.98 0.29 -9.60
CA GLY A 190 -8.01 1.26 -9.07
C GLY A 190 -7.95 2.53 -9.93
N LEU A 191 -7.45 3.61 -9.32
CA LEU A 191 -7.13 4.85 -10.03
C LEU A 191 -5.63 4.89 -10.33
N HIS A 192 -5.29 5.10 -11.60
CA HIS A 192 -3.93 5.35 -12.07
C HIS A 192 -3.84 6.77 -12.63
N ALA A 193 -2.90 7.57 -12.10
CA ALA A 193 -2.57 8.87 -12.66
C ALA A 193 -1.10 8.88 -13.07
N GLU A 194 -0.87 8.90 -14.39
CA GLU A 194 0.48 8.95 -14.97
C GLU A 194 1.08 10.35 -14.79
N ILE A 195 2.35 10.39 -14.39
CA ILE A 195 3.11 11.63 -14.17
C ILE A 195 4.28 11.72 -15.13
N LEU A 196 4.97 10.60 -15.39
CA LEU A 196 6.11 10.55 -16.28
C LEU A 196 5.97 9.38 -17.25
N GLU A 197 6.25 9.66 -18.53
CA GLU A 197 6.40 8.61 -19.53
C GLU A 197 7.76 7.90 -19.34
N PRO A 198 7.77 6.55 -19.37
CA PRO A 198 9.02 5.80 -19.39
C PRO A 198 9.76 6.01 -20.71
N THR A 199 11.08 6.12 -20.66
CA THR A 199 11.92 6.09 -21.87
C THR A 199 11.87 4.70 -22.51
N GLY A 200 12.31 4.55 -23.77
CA GLY A 200 12.23 3.26 -24.49
C GLY A 200 12.85 2.08 -23.72
N ALA A 201 14.04 2.25 -23.15
CA ALA A 201 14.69 1.21 -22.35
C ALA A 201 13.94 0.90 -21.04
N GLU A 202 13.32 1.90 -20.43
CA GLU A 202 12.54 1.72 -19.21
C GLU A 202 11.19 1.07 -19.49
N ALA A 203 10.53 1.44 -20.60
CA ALA A 203 9.30 0.81 -21.04
C ALA A 203 9.53 -0.68 -21.33
N GLU A 204 10.63 -1.02 -22.00
CA GLU A 204 11.03 -2.41 -22.26
C GLU A 204 11.34 -3.16 -20.94
N TYR A 205 12.07 -2.53 -20.03
CA TYR A 205 12.35 -3.11 -18.72
C TYR A 205 11.08 -3.34 -17.91
N LEU A 206 10.21 -2.33 -17.82
CA LEU A 206 8.92 -2.39 -17.14
C LEU A 206 8.03 -3.46 -17.77
N ALA A 207 8.02 -3.62 -19.09
CA ALA A 207 7.26 -4.68 -19.74
C ALA A 207 7.76 -6.08 -19.35
N ARG A 208 9.08 -6.28 -19.26
CA ARG A 208 9.70 -7.56 -18.86
C ARG A 208 9.59 -7.87 -17.36
N HIS A 209 9.52 -6.82 -16.54
CA HIS A 209 9.48 -6.91 -15.07
C HIS A 209 8.17 -6.34 -14.53
N ARG A 210 7.10 -6.39 -15.33
CA ARG A 210 5.79 -5.96 -14.88
C ARG A 210 5.33 -6.97 -13.84
N TYR A 211 5.22 -6.54 -12.60
CA TYR A 211 4.56 -7.32 -11.57
C TYR A 211 3.14 -6.78 -11.44
N ALA A 212 2.18 -7.67 -11.22
CA ALA A 212 0.91 -7.30 -10.64
C ALA A 212 0.89 -7.81 -9.20
N THR A 213 0.72 -6.89 -8.26
CA THR A 213 0.26 -7.30 -6.94
C THR A 213 -1.24 -7.52 -6.98
N ILE A 214 -1.67 -8.68 -6.49
CA ILE A 214 -3.05 -9.12 -6.32
C ILE A 214 -3.34 -9.18 -4.82
N TRP A 215 -4.50 -8.71 -4.38
CA TRP A 215 -4.89 -8.76 -2.98
C TRP A 215 -6.39 -8.94 -2.77
N MET A 216 -6.75 -9.26 -1.53
CA MET A 216 -8.11 -9.32 -1.00
C MET A 216 -8.03 -9.00 0.50
N LEU A 217 -8.90 -8.11 1.00
CA LEU A 217 -8.87 -7.69 2.41
C LEU A 217 -9.31 -8.81 3.35
N GLY A 218 -10.22 -9.69 2.92
CA GLY A 218 -10.81 -10.72 3.78
C GLY A 218 -11.71 -10.16 4.89
N GLY A 219 -12.16 -11.01 5.81
CA GLY A 219 -13.12 -10.66 6.86
C GLY A 219 -14.47 -11.37 6.69
N PRO A 220 -15.51 -10.92 7.42
CA PRO A 220 -16.84 -11.55 7.36
C PRO A 220 -17.50 -11.34 5.99
N MET A 221 -18.28 -12.33 5.55
CA MET A 221 -19.04 -12.24 4.30
C MET A 221 -20.18 -11.24 4.39
N CYS A 222 -20.31 -10.39 3.36
CA CYS A 222 -21.24 -9.26 3.34
C CYS A 222 -22.73 -9.68 3.48
N GLY A 223 -23.07 -10.95 3.19
CA GLY A 223 -24.43 -11.48 3.26
C GLY A 223 -24.65 -12.73 4.14
N ALA A 224 -23.60 -13.37 4.69
CA ALA A 224 -23.80 -14.55 5.55
C ALA A 224 -23.11 -14.38 6.90
N ARG A 225 -23.87 -14.62 7.98
CA ARG A 225 -23.33 -14.70 9.32
C ARG A 225 -22.46 -15.96 9.44
N GLY A 226 -21.23 -15.81 9.92
CA GLY A 226 -20.37 -16.92 10.31
C GLY A 226 -19.31 -17.36 9.31
N THR A 227 -19.35 -16.90 8.04
CA THR A 227 -18.27 -17.18 7.08
C THR A 227 -17.21 -16.07 7.12
N TYR A 228 -15.96 -16.46 7.37
CA TYR A 228 -14.81 -15.56 7.48
C TYR A 228 -13.72 -15.96 6.50
N PHE A 229 -13.20 -15.00 5.74
CA PHE A 229 -12.09 -15.21 4.80
C PHE A 229 -10.81 -14.56 5.33
N SER A 230 -9.67 -15.22 5.17
CA SER A 230 -8.37 -14.60 5.41
C SER A 230 -8.10 -13.52 4.38
N ASN A 231 -7.26 -12.53 4.74
CA ASN A 231 -6.68 -11.64 3.74
C ASN A 231 -5.71 -12.41 2.84
N PHE A 232 -5.51 -11.92 1.63
CA PHE A 232 -4.59 -12.48 0.66
C PHE A 232 -3.82 -11.35 -0.01
N VAL A 233 -2.52 -11.55 -0.21
CA VAL A 233 -1.67 -10.66 -1.01
C VAL A 233 -0.62 -11.54 -1.70
N ALA A 234 -0.42 -11.34 -3.00
CA ALA A 234 0.63 -12.00 -3.76
C ALA A 234 1.12 -11.08 -4.89
N SER A 235 2.40 -11.12 -5.20
CA SER A 235 2.97 -10.47 -6.38
C SER A 235 3.29 -11.53 -7.43
N ILE A 236 2.79 -11.32 -8.64
CA ILE A 236 2.94 -12.24 -9.77
C ILE A 236 3.57 -11.48 -10.93
N LYS A 237 4.49 -12.09 -11.67
CA LYS A 237 4.95 -11.51 -12.93
C LYS A 237 3.78 -11.46 -13.92
N ALA A 238 3.51 -10.29 -14.49
CA ALA A 238 2.37 -10.08 -15.39
C ALA A 238 2.41 -10.98 -16.63
N CYS A 239 3.60 -11.41 -17.08
CA CYS A 239 3.73 -12.38 -18.17
C CYS A 239 3.22 -13.79 -17.81
N GLU A 240 2.97 -14.08 -16.53
CA GLU A 240 2.43 -15.35 -16.03
C GLU A 240 0.91 -15.27 -15.79
N ILE A 241 0.30 -14.09 -15.95
CA ILE A 241 -1.14 -13.91 -15.79
C ILE A 241 -1.83 -14.26 -17.11
N THR A 242 -2.10 -15.55 -17.33
CA THR A 242 -3.15 -15.96 -18.28
C THR A 242 -4.50 -15.70 -17.65
N VAL A 243 -5.12 -14.56 -17.96
CA VAL A 243 -6.54 -14.34 -17.66
C VAL A 243 -7.35 -15.25 -18.57
N SER A 244 -7.73 -16.43 -18.08
CA SER A 244 -8.86 -17.14 -18.67
C SER A 244 -10.10 -16.29 -18.39
N LYS A 245 -10.60 -15.59 -19.41
CA LYS A 245 -11.95 -15.01 -19.35
C LYS A 245 -12.89 -16.17 -19.07
N ALA A 246 -13.46 -16.23 -17.87
CA ALA A 246 -14.61 -17.07 -17.61
C ALA A 246 -15.76 -16.48 -18.44
N SER A 247 -16.10 -17.20 -19.51
CA SER A 247 -17.29 -16.99 -20.34
C SER A 247 -18.57 -17.21 -19.54
#